data_AF-A0A7S2UYK6-F1
#
_entry.id   AF-A0A7S2UYK6-F1
#
_cell.length_a   1.000
_cell.length_b   1.000
_cell.length_c   1.000
_cell.angle_alpha   90.00
_cell.angle_beta   90.00
_cell.angle_gamma   90.00
#
_symmetry.space_group_name_H-M   'P 1'
#
loop_
_entity.id
_entity.type
_entity.pdbx_description
1 polymer ?
#
loop_
_entity_poly.entity_id
_entity_poly.type
_entity_poly.pdbx_seq_one_letter_code
_entity_poly.pdbx_strand_id
1 'polypeptide(L)'
;FSSSLSTLHELVQHDVDQKRAGDPEWLSASKKVYPRVANGTMVRSSHQMDMGMPGSRGVLCETGAMLSTTKDLFGGTSKNTHHIPGYGGHIPTNTQNPDVVRHGFGGTQRGKHCDLRLYHQHNIPGYTGHKP
;
A
#
# COMPACT_ATOMS: atom_id res chain seq x y z
N PHE A 1 41.43 58.20 -11.15
CA PHE A 1 40.16 58.53 -11.85
C PHE A 1 39.92 57.69 -13.10
N SER A 2 40.92 57.44 -13.96
CA SER A 2 40.74 56.59 -15.16
C SER A 2 40.55 55.09 -14.85
N SER A 3 41.25 54.54 -13.85
CA SER A 3 41.16 53.12 -13.47
C SER A 3 39.85 52.71 -12.78
N SER A 4 39.21 53.63 -12.05
CA SER A 4 37.92 53.39 -11.39
C SER A 4 36.75 53.38 -12.39
N LEU A 5 36.89 54.10 -13.51
CA LEU A 5 35.88 54.15 -14.56
C LEU A 5 35.86 52.87 -15.40
N SER A 6 37.03 52.26 -15.66
CA SER A 6 37.11 50.97 -16.35
C SER A 6 36.47 49.85 -15.53
N THR A 7 36.69 49.82 -14.22
CA THR A 7 36.08 48.80 -13.34
C THR A 7 34.56 48.95 -13.26
N LEU A 8 34.04 50.18 -13.25
CA LEU A 8 32.60 50.42 -13.30
C LEU A 8 31.99 50.01 -14.64
N HIS A 9 32.69 50.26 -15.75
CA HIS A 9 32.24 49.86 -17.08
C HIS A 9 32.18 48.33 -17.22
N GLU A 10 33.19 47.64 -16.69
CA GLU A 10 33.27 46.17 -16.68
C GLU A 10 32.17 45.56 -15.79
N LEU A 11 31.86 46.17 -14.64
CA LEU A 11 30.79 45.72 -13.76
C LEU A 11 29.40 45.88 -14.39
N VAL A 12 29.17 47.00 -15.08
CA VAL A 12 27.91 47.25 -15.81
C VAL A 12 27.75 46.29 -16.99
N GLN A 13 28.82 45.97 -17.71
CA GLN A 13 28.78 44.94 -18.76
C GLN A 13 28.47 43.55 -18.19
N HIS A 14 29.04 43.23 -17.03
CA HIS A 14 28.78 41.95 -16.35
C HIS A 14 27.32 41.84 -15.85
N ASP A 15 26.69 42.95 -15.45
CA ASP A 15 25.27 43.01 -15.07
C ASP A 15 24.31 42.93 -16.27
N VAL A 16 24.72 43.45 -17.44
CA VAL A 16 23.92 43.36 -18.68
C VAL A 16 24.01 41.97 -19.31
N ASP A 17 25.16 41.30 -19.17
CA ASP A 17 25.40 39.92 -19.65
C ASP A 17 24.86 38.84 -18.72
N GLN A 18 24.49 39.18 -17.47
CA GLN A 18 23.60 38.34 -16.68
C GLN A 18 22.22 38.36 -17.32
N LYS A 19 22.05 37.52 -18.35
CA LYS A 19 20.76 37.08 -18.87
C LYS A 19 19.87 36.87 -17.66
N ARG A 20 18.86 37.75 -17.50
CA ARG A 20 17.81 37.64 -16.48
C ARG A 20 17.47 36.17 -16.37
N ALA A 21 17.87 35.53 -15.27
CA ALA A 21 17.57 34.13 -15.06
C ALA A 21 16.05 34.04 -15.20
N GLY A 22 15.58 33.42 -16.29
CA GLY A 22 14.15 33.26 -16.51
C GLY A 22 13.55 32.62 -15.27
N ASP A 23 12.28 32.93 -14.99
CA ASP A 23 11.53 32.28 -13.91
C ASP A 23 11.85 30.78 -13.91
N PRO A 24 12.22 30.19 -12.77
CA PRO A 24 12.65 28.80 -12.72
C PRO A 24 11.56 27.91 -13.32
N GLU A 25 11.96 26.84 -14.01
CA GLU A 25 11.05 26.05 -14.86
C GLU A 25 9.80 25.58 -14.10
N TRP A 26 9.93 25.22 -12.82
CA TRP A 26 8.81 24.82 -11.96
C TRP A 26 7.76 25.91 -11.77
N LEU A 27 8.17 27.19 -11.74
CA LEU A 27 7.28 28.36 -11.63
C LEU A 27 6.57 28.65 -12.96
N SER A 28 7.27 28.44 -14.07
CA SER A 28 6.74 28.58 -15.43
C SER A 28 5.84 27.41 -15.83
N ALA A 29 6.11 26.20 -15.32
CA ALA A 29 5.29 25.00 -15.47
C ALA A 29 4.03 25.05 -14.60
N SER A 30 4.10 25.65 -13.41
CA SER A 30 2.94 25.89 -12.52
C SER A 30 1.86 26.77 -13.14
N LYS A 31 2.23 27.72 -14.02
CA LYS A 31 1.29 28.62 -14.71
C LYS A 31 0.50 27.91 -15.82
N LYS A 32 0.89 26.68 -16.22
CA LYS A 32 0.20 25.89 -17.24
C LYS A 32 -0.87 25.02 -16.55
N VAL A 33 -2.09 25.03 -17.10
CA VAL A 33 -3.18 24.15 -16.64
C VAL A 33 -2.71 22.69 -16.75
N TYR A 34 -2.71 21.96 -15.64
CA TYR A 34 -2.31 20.55 -15.65
C TYR A 34 -3.26 19.74 -16.55
N PRO A 35 -2.74 18.95 -17.50
CA PRO A 35 -3.56 18.10 -18.34
C PRO A 35 -4.22 17.01 -17.50
N ARG A 36 -5.37 16.51 -17.95
CA ARG A 36 -6.05 15.39 -17.30
C ARG A 36 -5.18 14.14 -17.37
N VAL A 37 -4.68 13.70 -16.21
CA VAL A 37 -3.72 12.58 -16.12
C VAL A 37 -4.40 11.20 -16.11
N ALA A 38 -5.66 11.13 -15.66
CA ALA A 38 -6.40 9.87 -15.61
C ALA A 38 -7.86 10.03 -16.02
N ASN A 39 -8.36 9.04 -16.76
CA ASN A 39 -9.78 8.86 -17.00
C ASN A 39 -10.35 7.95 -15.90
N GLY A 40 -11.58 8.21 -15.47
CA GLY A 40 -12.24 7.37 -14.49
C GLY A 40 -12.47 5.97 -15.07
N THR A 41 -12.29 4.94 -14.26
CA THR A 41 -12.65 3.57 -14.65
C THR A 41 -14.16 3.40 -14.76
N MET A 42 -14.61 2.64 -15.75
CA MET A 42 -16.03 2.33 -15.94
C MET A 42 -16.55 1.52 -14.75
N VAL A 43 -17.55 2.04 -14.05
CA VAL A 43 -18.24 1.34 -12.96
C VAL A 43 -19.25 0.37 -13.57
N ARG A 44 -19.20 -0.90 -13.15
CA ARG A 44 -20.16 -1.93 -13.57
C ARG A 44 -21.49 -1.75 -12.82
N SER A 45 -22.61 -2.08 -13.45
CA SER A 45 -23.89 -2.12 -12.74
C SER A 45 -23.93 -3.30 -11.75
N SER A 46 -24.76 -3.21 -10.72
CA SER A 46 -24.96 -4.32 -9.76
C SER A 46 -25.35 -5.61 -10.47
N HIS A 47 -26.26 -5.53 -11.45
CA HIS A 47 -26.65 -6.69 -12.26
C HIS A 47 -25.46 -7.30 -13.01
N GLN A 48 -24.57 -6.49 -13.59
CA GLN A 48 -23.37 -6.99 -14.27
C GLN A 48 -22.38 -7.63 -13.31
N MET A 49 -22.28 -7.14 -12.06
CA MET A 49 -21.44 -7.72 -11.03
C MET A 49 -21.98 -9.06 -10.54
N ASP A 50 -23.30 -9.15 -10.34
CA ASP A 50 -23.94 -10.35 -9.77
C ASP A 50 -24.22 -11.44 -10.81
N MET A 51 -24.73 -11.06 -11.98
CA MET A 51 -25.20 -11.99 -13.02
C MET A 51 -24.23 -12.14 -14.18
N GLY A 52 -23.17 -11.32 -14.21
CA GLY A 52 -22.19 -11.29 -15.29
C GLY A 52 -22.64 -10.43 -16.48
N MET A 53 -21.72 -10.26 -17.43
CA MET A 53 -22.03 -9.67 -18.73
C MET A 53 -22.52 -10.75 -19.71
N PRO A 54 -23.30 -10.39 -20.73
CA PRO A 54 -23.71 -11.32 -21.79
C PRO A 54 -22.52 -12.12 -22.33
N GLY A 55 -22.63 -13.45 -22.32
CA GLY A 55 -21.56 -14.35 -22.79
C GLY A 55 -20.46 -14.68 -21.76
N SER A 56 -20.52 -14.12 -20.55
CA SER A 56 -19.58 -14.43 -19.47
C SER A 56 -20.30 -15.10 -18.28
N ARG A 57 -19.89 -16.31 -17.93
CA ARG A 57 -20.20 -16.93 -16.64
C ARG A 57 -18.91 -17.03 -15.84
N GLY A 58 -18.54 -15.93 -15.19
CA GLY A 58 -17.36 -15.89 -14.33
C GLY A 58 -17.74 -16.25 -12.90
N VAL A 59 -17.57 -17.50 -12.51
CA VAL A 59 -17.64 -17.86 -11.09
C VAL A 59 -16.48 -18.81 -10.77
N LEU A 60 -15.34 -18.22 -10.44
CA LEU A 60 -14.23 -18.92 -9.81
C LEU A 60 -14.07 -18.38 -8.39
N CYS A 61 -14.10 -19.28 -7.42
CA CYS A 61 -13.77 -18.98 -6.04
C CYS A 61 -12.31 -19.34 -5.79
N GLU A 62 -11.55 -18.42 -5.19
CA GLU A 62 -10.14 -18.61 -4.80
C GLU A 62 -9.99 -19.52 -3.56
N THR A 63 -11.05 -19.62 -2.75
CA THR A 63 -11.06 -20.19 -1.39
C THR A 63 -11.71 -21.58 -1.33
N GLY A 64 -11.56 -22.44 -2.34
CA GLY A 64 -12.00 -23.86 -2.29
C GLY A 64 -13.45 -24.18 -1.85
N ALA A 65 -14.31 -23.18 -1.72
CA ALA A 65 -15.63 -23.23 -1.11
C ALA A 65 -16.69 -22.54 -2.00
N MET A 66 -17.94 -22.59 -1.52
CA MET A 66 -19.15 -22.23 -2.24
C MET A 66 -19.05 -20.87 -2.98
N LEU A 67 -19.49 -20.86 -4.23
CA LEU A 67 -19.46 -19.69 -5.10
C LEU A 67 -20.37 -18.58 -4.56
N SER A 68 -19.86 -17.35 -4.52
CA SER A 68 -20.65 -16.16 -4.21
C SER A 68 -20.33 -15.04 -5.19
N THR A 69 -21.36 -14.31 -5.59
CA THR A 69 -21.32 -13.24 -6.59
C THR A 69 -21.05 -11.86 -5.96
N THR A 70 -21.37 -11.70 -4.67
CA THR A 70 -21.29 -10.42 -3.92
C THR A 70 -20.00 -10.28 -3.09
N LYS A 71 -18.86 -10.74 -3.64
CA LYS A 71 -17.57 -10.72 -2.94
C LYS A 71 -17.07 -9.31 -2.59
N ASP A 72 -17.41 -8.34 -3.42
CA ASP A 72 -17.11 -6.93 -3.24
C ASP A 72 -17.71 -6.37 -1.93
N LEU A 73 -18.89 -6.85 -1.54
CA LEU A 73 -19.56 -6.45 -0.30
C LEU A 73 -18.99 -7.15 0.95
N PHE A 74 -18.27 -8.24 0.80
CA PHE A 74 -17.75 -9.04 1.92
C PHE A 74 -16.37 -8.63 2.40
N GLY A 75 -15.81 -7.54 1.86
CA GLY A 75 -14.56 -6.96 2.33
C GLY A 75 -14.58 -6.74 3.83
N GLY A 76 -13.56 -7.26 4.52
CA GLY A 76 -13.40 -7.07 5.97
C GLY A 76 -14.17 -8.08 6.82
N THR A 77 -14.79 -9.09 6.20
CA THR A 77 -15.49 -10.17 6.90
C THR A 77 -14.80 -11.52 6.69
N SER A 78 -15.11 -12.48 7.55
CA SER A 78 -14.58 -13.84 7.42
C SER A 78 -15.10 -14.58 6.17
N LYS A 79 -16.13 -14.07 5.49
CA LYS A 79 -16.69 -14.71 4.28
C LYS A 79 -15.74 -14.69 3.07
N ASN A 80 -14.85 -13.70 3.00
CA ASN A 80 -13.89 -13.56 1.91
C ASN A 80 -12.47 -14.02 2.29
N THR A 81 -12.29 -14.65 3.45
CA THR A 81 -10.99 -15.12 3.95
C THR A 81 -11.10 -16.55 4.45
N HIS A 82 -9.98 -17.15 4.86
CA HIS A 82 -9.95 -18.49 5.44
C HIS A 82 -10.22 -18.51 6.96
N HIS A 83 -10.66 -17.39 7.53
CA HIS A 83 -11.01 -17.33 8.95
C HIS A 83 -12.30 -18.11 9.25
N ILE A 84 -12.38 -18.68 10.45
CA ILE A 84 -13.59 -19.33 10.92
C ILE A 84 -14.77 -18.34 11.02
N PRO A 85 -16.01 -18.78 10.74
CA PRO A 85 -17.20 -17.98 11.04
C PRO A 85 -17.22 -17.55 12.51
N GLY A 86 -17.55 -16.28 12.77
CA GLY A 86 -17.56 -15.71 14.12
C GLY A 86 -16.20 -15.19 14.61
N TYR A 87 -15.16 -15.20 13.77
CA TYR A 87 -13.91 -14.50 14.09
C TYR A 87 -14.15 -13.02 14.37
N GLY A 88 -13.82 -12.58 15.59
CA GLY A 88 -14.04 -11.21 16.05
C GLY A 88 -12.81 -10.29 15.93
N GLY A 89 -11.72 -10.75 15.32
CA GLY A 89 -10.54 -9.92 15.09
C GLY A 89 -10.66 -9.06 13.83
N HIS A 90 -9.74 -8.09 13.69
CA HIS A 90 -9.68 -7.24 12.52
C HIS A 90 -9.28 -8.03 11.26
N ILE A 91 -10.00 -7.83 10.15
CA ILE A 91 -9.67 -8.35 8.83
C ILE A 91 -9.37 -7.15 7.91
N PRO A 92 -8.14 -7.01 7.40
CA PRO A 92 -7.79 -5.89 6.56
C PRO A 92 -8.44 -6.02 5.18
N THR A 93 -8.92 -4.88 4.65
CA THR A 93 -9.47 -4.77 3.29
C THR A 93 -8.49 -4.17 2.29
N ASN A 94 -7.37 -3.64 2.77
CA ASN A 94 -6.39 -2.97 1.93
C ASN A 94 -5.61 -4.00 1.09
N THR A 95 -5.67 -3.85 -0.22
CA THR A 95 -4.97 -4.71 -1.20
C THR A 95 -3.61 -4.16 -1.65
N GLN A 96 -3.23 -2.96 -1.21
CA GLN A 96 -1.99 -2.29 -1.64
C GLN A 96 -0.74 -2.86 -0.96
N ASN A 97 -0.87 -3.41 0.25
CA ASN A 97 0.25 -3.97 0.99
C ASN A 97 0.19 -5.52 0.96
N PRO A 98 1.16 -6.20 0.32
CA PRO A 98 1.14 -7.65 0.15
C PRO A 98 1.23 -8.43 1.47
N ASP A 99 1.94 -7.91 2.48
CA ASP A 99 2.06 -8.57 3.78
C ASP A 99 0.75 -8.53 4.55
N VAL A 100 0.06 -7.39 4.49
CA VAL A 100 -1.25 -7.21 5.11
C VAL A 100 -2.27 -8.15 4.46
N VAL A 101 -2.25 -8.29 3.14
CA VAL A 101 -3.10 -9.25 2.41
C VAL A 101 -2.78 -10.68 2.84
N ARG A 102 -1.48 -11.05 2.87
CA ARG A 102 -1.04 -12.40 3.26
C ARG A 102 -1.48 -12.78 4.68
N HIS A 103 -1.31 -11.87 5.64
CA HIS A 103 -1.72 -12.10 7.02
C HIS A 103 -3.25 -12.06 7.20
N GLY A 104 -3.93 -11.14 6.52
CA GLY A 104 -5.39 -10.99 6.57
C GLY A 104 -6.16 -12.10 5.89
N PHE A 105 -5.54 -12.86 4.97
CA PHE A 105 -6.20 -13.95 4.29
C PHE A 105 -6.38 -15.20 5.17
N GLY A 106 -5.51 -15.41 6.16
CA GLY A 106 -5.63 -16.52 7.11
C GLY A 106 -5.36 -17.91 6.52
N GLY A 107 -4.68 -18.01 5.37
CA GLY A 107 -4.45 -19.28 4.66
C GLY A 107 -3.52 -20.27 5.39
N THR A 108 -2.82 -19.82 6.44
CA THR A 108 -1.99 -20.68 7.29
C THR A 108 -2.47 -20.61 8.73
N GLN A 109 -2.57 -21.77 9.38
CA GLN A 109 -2.95 -21.83 10.79
C GLN A 109 -1.85 -21.20 11.65
N ARG A 110 -2.25 -20.37 12.62
CA ARG A 110 -1.31 -19.82 13.60
C ARG A 110 -0.72 -20.94 14.46
N GLY A 111 0.61 -21.00 14.52
CA GLY A 111 1.32 -21.93 15.41
C GLY A 111 1.05 -21.62 16.89
N LYS A 112 1.02 -22.66 17.72
CA LYS A 112 1.04 -22.48 19.18
C LYS A 112 2.43 -21.99 19.58
N HIS A 113 2.50 -20.90 20.32
CA HIS A 113 3.75 -20.41 20.87
C HIS A 113 3.92 -20.97 22.29
N CYS A 114 5.04 -21.65 22.54
CA CYS A 114 5.38 -22.21 23.86
C CYS A 114 6.71 -21.61 24.31
N ASP A 115 6.65 -20.41 24.90
CA ASP A 115 7.82 -19.74 25.48
C ASP A 115 7.97 -20.02 26.98
N LEU A 116 7.05 -20.80 27.55
CA LEU A 116 7.13 -21.20 28.94
C LEU A 116 8.08 -22.39 29.07
N ARG A 117 9.06 -22.27 29.96
CA ARG A 117 10.01 -23.32 30.32
C ARG A 117 9.37 -24.36 31.25
N LEU A 118 8.19 -24.87 30.87
CA LEU A 118 7.39 -25.81 31.67
C LEU A 118 7.93 -27.25 31.62
N TYR A 119 8.81 -27.55 30.67
CA TYR A 119 9.44 -28.86 30.57
C TYR A 119 10.76 -28.87 31.33
N HIS A 120 10.97 -29.93 32.12
CA HIS A 120 12.27 -30.21 32.73
C HIS A 120 13.26 -30.55 31.61
N GLN A 121 14.19 -29.65 31.32
CA GLN A 121 15.16 -29.86 30.25
C GLN A 121 16.04 -31.07 30.55
N HIS A 122 16.61 -31.20 31.76
CA HIS A 122 17.31 -32.40 32.24
C HIS A 122 17.33 -32.52 33.78
N ASN A 123 16.57 -31.68 34.48
CA ASN A 123 16.63 -31.60 35.93
C ASN A 123 15.79 -32.70 36.56
N ILE A 124 16.36 -33.44 37.50
CA ILE A 124 15.60 -34.37 38.34
C ILE A 124 14.52 -33.61 39.13
N PRO A 125 13.35 -34.23 39.37
CA PRO A 125 12.37 -33.67 40.30
C PRO A 125 13.03 -33.35 41.65
N GLY A 126 12.86 -32.12 42.13
CA GLY A 126 13.47 -31.64 43.38
C GLY A 126 14.81 -30.90 43.25
N TYR A 127 15.40 -30.78 42.05
CA TYR A 127 16.59 -29.95 41.86
C TYR A 127 16.29 -28.45 42.06
N THR A 128 17.02 -27.80 42.97
CA THR A 128 16.83 -26.40 43.38
C THR A 128 17.92 -25.43 42.85
N GLY A 129 18.88 -25.92 42.06
CA GLY A 129 19.95 -25.10 41.50
C GLY A 129 19.51 -24.24 40.31
N HIS A 130 20.46 -23.47 39.77
CA HIS A 130 20.22 -22.57 38.63
C HIS A 130 19.74 -23.32 37.38
N LYS A 131 18.75 -22.73 36.69
CA LYS A 131 18.20 -23.20 35.39
C LYS A 131 18.51 -22.11 34.34
N PRO A 132 19.60 -22.24 33.56
CA PRO A 132 20.05 -21.24 32.58
C PRO A 132 19.09 -21.17 31.41
#